data_AF-A0A928EIK1-F1
#
_entry.id   AF-A0A928EIK1-F1
#
_cell.length_a   1.000
_cell.length_b   1.000
_cell.length_c   1.000
_cell.angle_alpha   90.00
_cell.angle_beta   90.00
_cell.angle_gamma   90.00
#
_symmetry.space_group_name_H-M   'P 1'
#
loop_
_entity.id
_entity.type
_entity.pdbx_description
1 polymer ?
#
loop_
_entity_poly.entity_id
_entity_poly.type
_entity_poly.pdbx_seq_one_letter_code
_entity_poly.pdbx_strand_id
1 'polypeptide(L)'
;MNHNSSGILIPAQEMTVLHLGDDPDGPRYTVSGVRIEHGVQKTHLRGGAKSGRIERTLQAGESVTHPGVGTLTLVHIRVHVRTPGRTGGGGIATFAFDPAPGFTINPALLT
;
A
#
# COMPACT_ATOMS: atom_id res chain seq x y z
N MET A 1 11.06 17.15 -7.84
CA MET A 1 11.24 15.79 -8.38
C MET A 1 9.86 15.19 -8.57
N ASN A 2 9.42 15.07 -9.83
CA ASN A 2 8.13 14.48 -10.15
C ASN A 2 8.31 12.98 -10.20
N HIS A 3 7.82 12.26 -9.18
CA HIS A 3 7.70 10.81 -9.24
C HIS A 3 6.56 10.47 -10.20
N ASN A 4 6.85 10.40 -11.50
CA ASN A 4 5.99 9.75 -12.47
C ASN A 4 6.04 8.24 -12.19
N SER A 5 5.27 7.77 -11.22
CA SER A 5 4.93 6.36 -11.12
C SER A 5 3.65 6.18 -11.94
N SER A 6 3.77 5.54 -13.10
CA SER A 6 2.68 5.35 -14.07
C SER A 6 1.59 4.36 -13.61
N GLY A 7 1.77 3.75 -12.42
CA GLY A 7 0.86 2.76 -11.86
C GLY A 7 -0.44 3.36 -11.30
N ILE A 8 -1.39 2.48 -10.99
CA ILE A 8 -2.69 2.86 -10.42
C ILE A 8 -2.46 3.42 -9.02
N LEU A 9 -2.92 4.64 -8.76
CA LEU A 9 -2.77 5.28 -7.45
C LEU A 9 -3.83 4.78 -6.49
N ILE A 10 -3.40 4.08 -5.44
CA ILE A 10 -4.26 3.47 -4.43
C ILE A 10 -4.04 4.18 -3.09
N PRO A 11 -4.94 5.08 -2.68
CA PRO A 11 -4.94 5.60 -1.32
C PRO A 11 -5.45 4.54 -0.35
N ALA A 12 -4.67 4.25 0.68
CA ALA A 12 -4.97 3.27 1.70
C ALA A 12 -4.95 3.92 3.08
N GLN A 13 -6.11 3.99 3.72
CA GLN A 13 -6.16 4.41 5.11
C GLN A 13 -5.52 3.34 6.00
N GLU A 14 -4.84 3.79 7.04
CA GLU A 14 -4.26 2.89 8.02
C GLU A 14 -5.33 1.97 8.63
N MET A 15 -4.98 0.70 8.78
CA MET A 15 -5.83 -0.43 9.18
C MET A 15 -6.88 -0.85 8.14
N THR A 16 -6.90 -0.25 6.95
CA THR A 16 -7.72 -0.73 5.83
C THR A 16 -7.10 -1.96 5.18
N VAL A 17 -7.97 -2.88 4.75
CA VAL A 17 -7.59 -4.01 3.91
C VAL A 17 -7.77 -3.62 2.44
N LEU A 18 -6.69 -3.73 1.68
CA LEU A 18 -6.65 -3.53 0.24
C LEU A 18 -6.92 -4.86 -0.47
N HIS A 19 -7.85 -4.78 -1.41
CA HIS A 19 -8.19 -5.84 -2.36
C HIS A 19 -7.72 -5.40 -3.75
N LEU A 20 -6.54 -5.88 -4.15
CA LEU A 20 -5.93 -5.49 -5.43
C LEU A 20 -6.56 -6.22 -6.62
N GLY A 21 -7.03 -7.44 -6.40
CA GLY A 21 -7.66 -8.28 -7.41
C GLY A 21 -9.18 -8.36 -7.24
N ASP A 22 -9.87 -8.77 -8.30
CA ASP A 22 -11.32 -8.96 -8.32
C ASP A 22 -11.78 -10.24 -7.60
N ASP A 23 -10.90 -11.23 -7.47
CA ASP A 23 -11.15 -12.46 -6.70
C ASP A 23 -11.34 -12.16 -5.20
N PRO A 24 -12.52 -12.44 -4.61
CA PRO A 24 -12.78 -12.22 -3.19
C PRO A 24 -11.89 -13.06 -2.26
N ASP A 25 -11.42 -14.22 -2.72
CA ASP A 25 -10.49 -15.11 -1.99
C ASP A 25 -9.02 -14.86 -2.36
N GLY A 26 -8.77 -13.85 -3.21
CA GLY A 26 -7.46 -13.40 -3.62
C GLY A 26 -6.62 -12.77 -2.49
N PRO A 27 -5.38 -12.36 -2.80
CA PRO A 27 -4.47 -11.78 -1.82
C PRO A 27 -5.02 -10.49 -1.22
N ARG A 28 -4.89 -10.36 0.11
CA ARG A 28 -5.32 -9.19 0.88
C ARG A 28 -4.14 -8.51 1.54
N TYR A 29 -4.15 -7.18 1.60
CA TYR A 29 -3.06 -6.41 2.19
C TYR A 29 -3.57 -5.42 3.21
N THR A 30 -2.95 -5.40 4.38
CA THR A 30 -3.21 -4.44 5.44
C THR A 30 -2.08 -3.43 5.49
N VAL A 31 -2.47 -2.16 5.51
CA VAL A 31 -1.57 -1.02 5.69
C VAL A 31 -1.61 -0.61 7.17
N SER A 32 -0.47 -0.48 7.82
CA SER A 32 -0.37 -0.05 9.22
C SER A 32 0.87 0.80 9.46
N GLY A 33 0.99 1.41 10.64
CA GLY A 33 2.19 2.15 11.04
C GLY A 33 2.53 3.32 10.12
N VAL A 34 1.51 3.97 9.53
CA VAL A 34 1.67 5.12 8.64
C VAL A 34 2.19 6.30 9.45
N ARG A 35 3.43 6.72 9.20
CA ARG A 35 4.10 7.75 10.02
C ARG A 35 5.17 8.51 9.26
N ILE A 36 5.41 9.74 9.69
CA ILE A 36 6.60 10.50 9.30
C ILE A 36 7.57 10.45 10.48
N GLU A 37 8.77 9.92 10.25
CA GLU A 37 9.79 9.74 11.29
C GLU A 37 11.10 10.37 10.79
N HIS A 38 11.58 11.40 11.49
CA HIS A 38 12.75 12.20 11.06
C HIS A 38 12.64 12.72 9.62
N GLY A 39 11.44 13.15 9.21
CA GLY A 39 11.17 13.64 7.85
C GLY A 39 10.97 12.52 6.81
N VAL A 40 11.17 11.26 7.18
CA VAL A 40 10.99 10.11 6.29
C VAL A 40 9.57 9.57 6.40
N GLN A 41 8.90 9.48 5.27
CA GLN A 41 7.56 8.92 5.16
C GLN A 41 7.64 7.38 5.12
N LYS A 42 6.97 6.70 6.06
CA LYS A 42 7.00 5.25 6.21
C LYS A 42 5.62 4.65 6.40
N THR A 43 5.45 3.41 5.94
CA THR A 43 4.29 2.57 6.28
C THR A 43 4.70 1.11 6.33
N HIS A 44 3.98 0.33 7.12
CA HIS A 44 4.10 -1.12 7.15
C HIS A 44 3.01 -1.73 6.28
N LEU A 45 3.42 -2.56 5.32
CA LEU A 45 2.53 -3.31 4.44
C LEU A 45 2.68 -4.80 4.78
N ARG A 46 1.56 -5.41 5.14
CA ARG A 46 1.47 -6.85 5.40
C ARG A 46 0.36 -7.45 4.57
N GLY A 47 0.58 -8.58 3.92
CA GLY A 47 -0.49 -9.21 3.15
C GLY A 47 -0.02 -10.38 2.31
N GLY A 48 -0.89 -10.83 1.44
CA GLY A 48 -0.60 -11.87 0.46
C GLY A 48 -1.63 -12.99 0.42
N ALA A 49 -1.27 -14.09 -0.22
CA ALA A 49 -2.10 -15.28 -0.43
C ALA A 49 -1.36 -16.53 0.06
N LYS A 50 -1.95 -17.70 -0.09
CA LYS A 50 -1.27 -18.98 0.20
C LYS A 50 0.03 -19.16 -0.58
N SER A 51 0.12 -18.57 -1.78
CA SER A 51 1.27 -18.63 -2.69
C SER A 51 2.41 -17.68 -2.31
N GLY A 52 2.20 -16.72 -1.40
CA GLY A 52 3.21 -15.72 -1.07
C GLY A 52 2.73 -14.69 -0.06
N ARG A 53 3.63 -14.28 0.85
CA ARG A 53 3.37 -13.27 1.88
C ARG A 53 4.33 -12.10 1.74
N ILE A 54 3.81 -10.90 1.90
CA ILE A 54 4.56 -9.65 2.05
C ILE A 54 4.42 -9.22 3.50
N GLU A 55 5.54 -8.86 4.12
CA GLU A 55 5.56 -8.19 5.42
C GLU A 55 6.79 -7.28 5.45
N ARG A 56 6.58 -6.00 5.12
CA ARG A 56 7.68 -5.05 4.95
C ARG A 56 7.28 -3.65 5.36
N THR A 57 8.21 -2.94 5.98
CA THR A 57 8.12 -1.49 6.13
C THR A 57 8.71 -0.83 4.90
N LEU A 58 7.93 0.00 4.23
CA LEU A 58 8.31 0.76 3.06
C LEU A 58 8.50 2.23 3.41
N GLN A 59 9.51 2.84 2.82
CA GLN A 59 9.72 4.29 2.79
C GLN A 59 9.20 4.86 1.47
N ALA A 60 8.90 6.16 1.41
CA ALA A 60 8.48 6.77 0.16
C ALA A 60 9.58 6.59 -0.91
N GLY A 61 9.19 6.13 -2.09
CA GLY A 61 10.06 5.71 -3.18
C GLY A 61 10.43 4.21 -3.17
N GLU A 62 10.25 3.50 -2.06
CA GLU A 62 10.52 2.06 -2.01
C GLU A 62 9.34 1.24 -2.55
N SER A 63 9.69 0.09 -3.13
CA SER A 63 8.73 -0.84 -3.70
C SER A 63 8.85 -2.25 -3.14
N VAL A 64 7.77 -3.01 -3.30
CA VAL A 64 7.73 -4.44 -3.02
C VAL A 64 6.89 -5.15 -4.09
N THR A 65 7.37 -6.30 -4.54
CA THR A 65 6.70 -7.10 -5.58
C THR A 65 6.15 -8.37 -4.96
N HIS A 66 4.88 -8.67 -5.24
CA HIS A 66 4.28 -9.98 -5.01
C HIS A 66 4.24 -10.72 -6.35
N PRO A 67 4.99 -11.83 -6.51
CA PRO A 67 4.94 -12.66 -7.71
C PRO A 67 3.50 -13.04 -8.11
N GLY A 68 3.15 -12.82 -9.38
CA GLY A 68 1.82 -13.11 -9.92
C GLY A 68 0.73 -12.07 -9.61
N VAL A 69 1.01 -11.06 -8.77
CA VAL A 69 0.05 -9.98 -8.46
C VAL A 69 0.53 -8.66 -9.04
N GLY A 70 1.75 -8.24 -8.72
CA GLY A 70 2.29 -6.95 -9.16
C GLY A 70 3.22 -6.30 -8.15
N THR A 71 3.56 -5.04 -8.42
CA THR A 71 4.48 -4.23 -7.61
C THR A 71 3.74 -3.07 -6.99
N LEU A 72 3.94 -2.87 -5.68
CA LEU A 72 3.46 -1.73 -4.92
C LEU A 72 4.64 -0.82 -4.60
N THR A 73 4.56 0.44 -5.01
CA THR A 73 5.54 1.48 -4.66
C THR A 73 4.89 2.48 -3.73
N LEU A 74 5.49 2.75 -2.56
CA LEU A 74 4.99 3.81 -1.69
C LEU A 74 5.34 5.17 -2.31
N VAL A 75 4.34 5.95 -2.72
CA VAL A 75 4.57 7.26 -3.36
C VAL A 75 4.63 8.35 -2.32
N HIS A 76 3.66 8.37 -1.40
CA HIS A 76 3.52 9.43 -0.40
C HIS A 76 2.60 8.98 0.75
N ILE A 77 2.70 9.61 1.91
CA ILE A 77 1.76 9.45 3.03
C ILE A 77 1.21 10.79 3.49
N ARG A 78 -0.09 10.83 3.81
CA ARG A 78 -0.72 11.93 4.54
C ARG A 78 -0.96 11.47 5.97
N VAL A 79 -0.33 12.11 6.94
CA VAL A 79 -0.61 11.86 8.35
C VAL A 79 -1.65 12.87 8.83
N HIS A 80 -2.70 12.40 9.48
CA HIS A 80 -3.55 13.29 10.26
C HIS A 80 -2.86 13.56 11.60
N VAL A 81 -2.72 14.84 11.96
CA VAL A 81 -2.14 15.23 13.25
C VAL A 81 -2.97 14.58 14.35
N ARG A 82 -2.31 13.80 15.20
CA ARG A 82 -2.94 13.17 16.36
C ARG A 82 -2.59 13.89 17.65
N THR A 83 -3.57 13.86 18.55
CA THR A 83 -3.38 14.05 19.99
C THR A 83 -2.28 13.10 20.49
N PRO A 84 -1.31 13.56 21.31
CA PRO A 84 -0.23 12.72 21.82
C PRO A 84 -0.76 11.45 22.52
N GLY A 85 -0.13 10.30 22.27
CA GLY A 85 -0.36 9.06 23.06
C GLY A 85 -1.19 7.93 22.44
N ARG A 86 -1.62 8.02 21.16
CA ARG A 86 -2.27 6.87 20.48
C ARG A 86 -1.44 6.30 19.32
N THR A 87 -1.09 5.02 19.41
CA THR A 87 -0.51 4.22 18.32
C THR A 87 -1.59 3.84 17.28
N GLY A 88 -1.29 3.93 15.98
CA GLY A 88 -2.17 3.56 14.84
C GLY A 88 -3.31 4.54 14.57
N GLY A 89 -3.19 5.42 13.57
CA GLY A 89 -3.82 6.73 13.56
C GLY A 89 -4.29 7.42 12.29
N GLY A 90 -4.86 6.67 11.35
CA GLY A 90 -5.67 7.26 10.28
C GLY A 90 -4.84 8.06 9.29
N GLY A 91 -3.54 7.80 9.24
CA GLY A 91 -2.73 8.20 8.09
C GLY A 91 -3.22 7.49 6.83
N ILE A 92 -3.01 8.13 5.69
CA ILE A 92 -3.31 7.58 4.37
C ILE A 92 -1.97 7.35 3.69
N ALA A 93 -1.65 6.11 3.34
CA ALA A 93 -0.53 5.78 2.48
C ALA A 93 -1.02 5.66 1.04
N THR A 94 -0.38 6.35 0.10
CA THR A 94 -0.69 6.25 -1.32
C THR A 94 0.36 5.39 -1.99
N PHE A 95 -0.10 4.29 -2.59
CA PHE A 95 0.74 3.39 -3.37
C PHE A 95 0.50 3.63 -4.86
N ALA A 96 1.53 3.49 -5.67
CA ALA A 96 1.37 3.20 -7.08
C ALA A 96 1.44 1.69 -7.26
N PHE A 97 0.43 1.13 -7.92
CA PHE A 97 0.33 -0.30 -8.18
C PHE A 97 0.51 -0.59 -9.67
N ASP A 98 1.52 -1.40 -9.97
CA ASP A 98 1.78 -1.93 -11.29
C ASP A 98 1.40 -3.43 -11.31
N PRO A 99 0.26 -3.80 -11.91
CA PRO A 99 -0.21 -5.19 -11.94
C PRO A 99 0.75 -6.08 -12.74
N ALA A 100 0.90 -7.33 -12.32
CA ALA A 100 1.62 -8.33 -13.10
C ALA A 100 0.83 -8.68 -14.38
N PRO A 101 1.51 -9.09 -15.47
CA PRO A 101 0.82 -9.57 -16.67
C PRO A 101 -0.17 -10.69 -16.34
N GLY A 102 -1.42 -10.54 -16.79
CA GLY A 102 -2.50 -11.51 -16.54
C GLY A 102 -3.17 -11.42 -15.16
N PHE A 103 -2.76 -10.48 -14.31
CA PHE A 103 -3.46 -10.23 -13.04
C PHE A 103 -4.75 -9.42 -13.29
N THR A 104 -5.88 -9.97 -12.86
CA THR A 104 -7.17 -9.28 -12.95
C THR A 104 -7.33 -8.31 -11.78
N ILE A 105 -7.36 -7.01 -12.10
CA ILE A 105 -7.44 -5.93 -11.11
C ILE A 105 -8.88 -5.79 -10.62
N ASN A 106 -9.04 -5.48 -9.34
CA ASN A 106 -10.32 -5.08 -8.79
C ASN A 106 -10.83 -3.82 -9.51
N PRO A 107 -11.98 -3.86 -10.21
CA PRO A 107 -12.47 -2.72 -10.96
C PRO A 107 -12.77 -1.49 -10.09
N ALA A 108 -13.02 -1.67 -8.79
CA ALA A 108 -13.22 -0.57 -7.85
C ALA A 108 -11.95 0.29 -7.61
N LEU A 109 -10.79 -0.14 -8.11
CA LEU A 109 -9.54 0.63 -8.05
C LEU A 109 -9.30 1.51 -9.28
N LEU A 110 -10.15 1.40 -10.31
CA LEU A 110 -10.03 2.10 -11.58
C LEU A 110 -11.01 3.29 -11.72
N THR A 111 -11.85 3.52 -10.71
CA THR A 111 -12.89 4.56 -10.66
C THR A 111 -12.41 5.83 -10.00
#